data_AF-X1KQ60-F1
#
_entry.id   AF-X1KQ60-F1
#
_cell.length_a   1.000
_cell.length_b   1.000
_cell.length_c   1.000
_cell.angle_alpha   90.00
_cell.angle_beta   90.00
_cell.angle_gamma   90.00
#
_symmetry.space_group_name_H-M   'P 1'
#
loop_
_entity.id
_entity.type
_entity.pdbx_description
1 polymer ?
#
loop_
_entity_poly.entity_id
_entity_poly.type
_entity_poly.pdbx_seq_one_letter_code
_entity_poly.pdbx_strand_id
1 'polypeptide(L)' 'MKQYQYEVIVVGAGHAGCEAALAAARMGAKTLL' A
#
# COMPACT_ATOMS: atom_id res chain seq x y z
N MET A 1 -14.37 -13.75 -11.11
CA MET A 1 -13.29 -13.37 -10.18
C MET A 1 -12.88 -11.94 -10.47
N LYS A 2 -12.72 -11.08 -9.45
CA LYS A 2 -12.23 -9.70 -9.65
C LYS A 2 -10.71 -9.67 -9.47
N GLN A 3 -10.01 -9.07 -10.43
CA GLN A 3 -8.59 -8.79 -10.32
C GLN A 3 -8.39 -7.32 -9.94
N TYR A 4 -7.46 -7.08 -9.02
CA TYR A 4 -7.01 -5.75 -8.67
C TYR A 4 -5.56 -5.58 -9.06
N GLN A 5 -5.23 -4.43 -9.62
CA GLN A 5 -3.85 -4.06 -9.93
C GLN A 5 -3.40 -3.02 -8.91
N TYR A 6 -2.34 -3.34 -8.18
CA TYR A 6 -1.65 -2.48 -7.23
C TYR A 6 -0.16 -2.48 -7.57
N GLU A 7 0.50 -1.36 -7.35
CA GLU A 7 1.95 -1.20 -7.55
C GLU A 7 2.72 -1.56 -6.28
N VAL A 8 2.12 -1.29 -5.12
CA VAL A 8 2.67 -1.64 -3.80
C VAL A 8 1.60 -2.32 -2.97
N ILE A 9 1.96 -3.44 -2.33
CA ILE A 9 1.12 -4.12 -1.33
C ILE A 9 1.93 -4.17 -0.04
N VAL A 10 1.43 -3.50 0.98
CA VAL A 10 1.93 -3.60 2.35
C VAL A 10 1.11 -4.65 3.06
N VAL A 11 1.74 -5.53 3.84
CA VAL A 11 1.05 -6.56 4.60
C VAL A 11 1.30 -6.32 6.09
N GLY A 12 0.25 -5.83 6.76
CA GLY A 12 0.25 -5.53 8.19
C GLY A 12 0.13 -4.04 8.48
N ALA A 13 -0.75 -3.68 9.42
CA ALA A 13 -1.13 -2.30 9.74
C ALA A 13 -0.56 -1.81 11.09
N GLY A 14 0.65 -2.23 11.44
CA GLY A 14 1.41 -1.64 12.56
C GLY A 14 2.02 -0.28 12.17
N HIS A 15 2.69 0.40 13.12
CA HIS A 15 3.30 1.72 12.89
C HIS A 15 4.11 1.79 11.58
N ALA A 16 5.04 0.85 11.38
CA ALA A 16 5.85 0.78 10.16
C ALA A 16 5.03 0.50 8.90
N GLY A 17 3.96 -0.31 9.00
CA GLY A 17 3.11 -0.65 7.85
C GLY A 17 2.27 0.54 7.39
N CYS A 18 1.67 1.27 8.33
CA CYS A 18 0.93 2.50 8.03
C CYS A 18 1.83 3.58 7.43
N GLU A 19 3.05 3.76 7.96
CA GLU A 19 4.03 4.70 7.40
C GLU A 19 4.49 4.31 6.00
N ALA A 20 4.76 3.03 5.75
CA ALA A 20 5.15 2.51 4.43
C ALA A 20 4.04 2.71 3.39
N ALA A 21 2.79 2.38 3.73
CA ALA A 21 1.66 2.58 2.82
C ALA A 21 1.38 4.05 2.56
N LEU A 22 1.46 4.90 3.59
CA LEU A 22 1.31 6.34 3.44
C LEU A 22 2.42 6.93 2.54
N ALA A 23 3.66 6.50 2.73
CA ALA A 23 4.78 6.95 1.92
C ALA A 23 4.59 6.55 0.44
N ALA A 24 4.28 5.28 0.18
CA ALA A 24 4.04 4.78 -1.18
C ALA A 24 2.87 5.51 -1.87
N ALA A 25 1.75 5.71 -1.16
CA ALA A 25 0.61 6.47 -1.68
C ALA A 25 0.97 7.93 -1.97
N ARG A 26 1.77 8.59 -1.12
CA ARG A 26 2.24 9.98 -1.34
C ARG A 26 3.22 10.10 -2.51
N MET A 27 3.95 9.04 -2.83
CA MET A 27 4.75 8.94 -4.05
C MET A 27 3.91 8.68 -5.31
N GLY A 28 2.58 8.55 -5.17
CA GLY A 28 1.65 8.34 -6.27
C GLY A 28 1.40 6.87 -6.63
N ALA A 29 1.97 5.92 -5.89
CA ALA A 29 1.77 4.51 -6.16
C ALA A 29 0.37 4.06 -5.73
N LYS A 30 -0.29 3.29 -6.60
CA LYS A 30 -1.54 2.61 -6.29
C LYS A 30 -1.28 1.53 -5.24
N THR A 31 -1.49 1.89 -3.98
CA THR A 31 -1.06 1.11 -2.82
C THR A 31 -2.24 0.40 -2.16
N LEU A 32 -2.03 -0.87 -1.80
CA LEU A 32 -2.88 -1.64 -0.87
C LEU A 32 -2.12 -1.76 0.47
N LEU A 33 -2.83 -1.57 1.58
CA LEU A 33 -2.34 -1.81 2.95
C LEU A 33 -3.09 -2.98 3.57
#